data_AF-A0A7C4T464-F1
#
_entry.id   AF-A0A7C4T464-F1
#
_cell.length_a   1.000
_cell.length_b   1.000
_cell.length_c   1.000
_cell.angle_alpha   90.00
_cell.angle_beta   90.00
_cell.angle_gamma   90.00
#
_symmetry.space_group_name_H-M   'P 1'
#
loop_
_entity.id
_entity.type
_entity.pdbx_description
1 polymer ?
#
loop_
_entity_poly.entity_id
_entity_poly.type
_entity_poly.pdbx_seq_one_letter_code
_entity_poly.pdbx_strand_id
1 'polypeptide(L)'
;MDAKNGLVNFALFVVLLAFSFVFSIDGLAAANVTYGVLALIGFIVCLAGSLFTGVLSHRDGEALAIWYFTYSVVVGIVLVRYLTRCGTAFGWW
;
A
#
# COMPACT_ATOMS: atom_id res chain seq x y z
N MET A 1 8.02 10.62 17.19
CA MET A 1 6.70 9.97 17.38
C MET A 1 6.76 8.99 18.55
N ASP A 2 5.78 8.95 19.45
CA ASP A 2 5.79 7.92 20.50
C ASP A 2 5.67 6.53 19.88
N ALA A 3 6.45 5.55 20.37
CA ALA A 3 6.49 4.19 19.82
C ALA A 3 5.10 3.53 19.70
N LYS A 4 4.20 3.86 20.64
CA LYS A 4 2.79 3.43 20.62
C LYS A 4 2.04 3.98 19.40
N ASN A 5 2.20 5.26 19.08
CA ASN A 5 1.56 5.88 17.93
C ASN A 5 2.14 5.35 16.61
N GLY A 6 3.45 5.11 16.57
CA GLY A 6 4.08 4.45 15.42
C GLY A 6 3.50 3.04 15.17
N LEU A 7 3.39 2.23 16.21
CA LEU A 7 2.83 0.88 16.09
C LEU A 7 1.36 0.90 15.61
N VAL A 8 0.55 1.83 16.12
CA VAL A 8 -0.85 2.01 15.70
C VAL A 8 -0.92 2.41 14.22
N ASN A 9 -0.13 3.39 13.79
CA ASN A 9 -0.07 3.81 12.38
C ASN A 9 0.37 2.65 11.47
N PHE A 10 1.36 1.87 11.90
CA PHE A 10 1.81 0.69 11.16
C PHE A 10 0.69 -0.36 11.03
N ALA A 11 -0.03 -0.66 12.12
CA ALA A 11 -1.17 -1.57 12.09
C ALA A 11 -2.29 -1.07 11.16
N LEU A 12 -2.58 0.24 11.17
CA LEU A 12 -3.54 0.86 10.25
C LEU A 12 -3.12 0.68 8.79
N PHE A 13 -1.85 0.86 8.48
CA PHE A 13 -1.33 0.60 7.13
C PHE A 13 -1.52 -0.87 6.73
N VAL A 14 -1.20 -1.82 7.60
CA VAL A 14 -1.42 -3.26 7.33
C VAL A 14 -2.89 -3.56 7.05
N VAL A 15 -3.82 -3.00 7.82
CA VAL A 15 -5.27 -3.17 7.60
C VAL A 15 -5.68 -2.56 6.26
N LEU A 16 -5.21 -1.34 5.96
CA LEU A 16 -5.50 -0.67 4.70
C LEU A 16 -4.98 -1.48 3.49
N LEU A 17 -3.79 -2.08 3.61
CA LEU A 17 -3.24 -2.95 2.59
C LEU A 17 -4.10 -4.19 2.37
N ALA A 18 -4.57 -4.84 3.44
CA ALA A 18 -5.43 -6.00 3.33
C ALA A 18 -6.72 -5.68 2.56
N PHE A 19 -7.38 -4.56 2.88
CA PHE A 19 -8.58 -4.13 2.14
C PHE A 19 -8.27 -3.78 0.69
N SER A 20 -7.19 -3.02 0.45
CA SER A 20 -6.76 -2.65 -0.90
C SER A 20 -6.47 -3.90 -1.74
N PHE A 21 -5.86 -4.91 -1.13
CA PHE A 21 -5.55 -6.18 -1.78
C PHE A 21 -6.80 -6.97 -2.11
N VAL A 22 -7.78 -7.06 -1.20
CA VAL A 22 -9.07 -7.70 -1.47
C VAL A 22 -9.79 -7.01 -2.63
N PHE A 23 -9.89 -5.68 -2.61
CA PHE A 23 -10.49 -4.93 -3.72
C PHE A 23 -9.72 -5.12 -5.04
N SER A 24 -8.40 -5.30 -4.98
CA SER A 24 -7.60 -5.56 -6.18
C SER A 24 -7.95 -6.90 -6.83
N ILE A 25 -8.20 -7.93 -6.02
CA ILE A 25 -8.59 -9.26 -6.49
C ILE A 25 -9.99 -9.20 -7.06
N ASP A 26 -10.92 -8.58 -6.34
CA ASP A 26 -12.33 -8.54 -6.73
C ASP A 26 -12.56 -7.67 -7.97
N GLY A 27 -11.89 -6.51 -8.04
CA GLY A 27 -11.90 -5.65 -9.22
C GLY A 27 -11.37 -6.35 -10.48
N LEU A 28 -10.34 -7.18 -10.35
CA LEU A 28 -9.79 -7.97 -11.45
C LEU A 28 -10.66 -9.18 -11.81
N ALA A 29 -11.27 -9.85 -10.84
CA ALA A 29 -12.06 -11.06 -11.07
C ALA A 29 -13.46 -10.76 -11.65
N ALA A 30 -14.12 -9.73 -11.14
CA ALA A 30 -15.47 -9.34 -11.56
C ALA A 30 -15.49 -8.25 -12.64
N ALA A 31 -14.32 -7.82 -13.14
CA ALA A 31 -14.15 -6.65 -14.01
C ALA A 31 -14.84 -5.39 -13.46
N ASN A 32 -14.87 -5.24 -12.13
CA ASN A 32 -15.50 -4.11 -11.46
C ASN A 32 -14.51 -2.94 -11.36
N VAL A 33 -14.71 -1.94 -12.23
CA VAL A 33 -13.87 -0.75 -12.33
C VAL A 33 -13.81 0.02 -11.00
N THR A 34 -14.92 0.12 -10.28
CA THR A 34 -14.97 0.88 -9.01
C THR A 34 -14.04 0.26 -7.98
N TYR A 35 -14.06 -1.06 -7.82
CA TYR A 35 -13.18 -1.76 -6.87
C TYR A 35 -11.71 -1.71 -7.31
N GLY A 36 -11.45 -1.78 -8.61
CA GLY A 36 -10.11 -1.58 -9.14
C GLY A 36 -9.55 -0.18 -8.83
N VAL A 37 -10.36 0.87 -8.99
CA VAL A 37 -9.94 2.25 -8.65
C VAL A 37 -9.71 2.41 -7.15
N LEU A 38 -10.59 1.86 -6.31
CA LEU A 38 -10.42 1.87 -4.85
C LEU A 38 -9.14 1.15 -4.42
N ALA A 39 -8.84 0.00 -5.02
CA ALA A 39 -7.59 -0.72 -4.77
C ALA A 39 -6.36 0.11 -5.15
N LEU A 40 -6.40 0.78 -6.31
CA LEU A 40 -5.30 1.63 -6.78
C LEU A 40 -5.02 2.77 -5.80
N ILE A 41 -6.07 3.50 -5.39
CA ILE A 41 -5.96 4.58 -4.41
C ILE A 41 -5.40 4.03 -3.10
N GLY A 42 -5.91 2.88 -2.64
CA GLY A 42 -5.45 2.23 -1.42
C GLY A 42 -3.96 1.87 -1.44
N PHE A 43 -3.46 1.31 -2.54
CA PHE A 43 -2.03 1.03 -2.72
C PHE A 43 -1.17 2.30 -2.76
N ILE A 44 -1.63 3.35 -3.45
CA ILE A 44 -0.92 4.64 -3.50
C ILE A 44 -0.84 5.26 -2.09
N VAL A 45 -1.94 5.28 -1.34
CA VAL A 45 -1.97 5.78 0.03
C VAL A 45 -1.05 4.96 0.95
N CYS A 46 -1.08 3.62 0.82
CA CYS A 46 -0.17 2.76 1.56
C CYS A 46 1.30 3.07 1.25
N LEU A 47 1.65 3.22 -0.03
CA LEU A 47 3.03 3.45 -0.47
C LEU A 47 3.53 4.85 -0.09
N ALA A 48 2.80 5.89 -0.45
CA ALA A 48 3.17 7.28 -0.15
C ALA A 48 3.13 7.56 1.35
N GLY A 49 2.10 7.06 2.05
CA GLY A 49 1.95 7.22 3.49
C GLY A 49 3.08 6.54 4.26
N SER A 50 3.39 5.28 3.94
CA SER A 50 4.48 4.58 4.62
C SER A 50 5.87 5.16 4.30
N LEU A 51 6.13 5.61 3.08
CA LEU A 51 7.37 6.34 2.76
C LEU A 51 7.49 7.62 3.57
N PHE A 52 6.43 8.43 3.62
CA PHE A 52 6.41 9.68 4.37
C PHE A 52 6.63 9.45 5.87
N THR A 53 5.90 8.51 6.47
CA THR A 53 6.07 8.14 7.90
C THR A 53 7.45 7.53 8.17
N GLY A 54 7.99 6.73 7.23
CA GLY A 54 9.35 6.18 7.30
C GLY A 54 10.42 7.27 7.33
N VAL A 55 10.29 8.30 6.46
CA VAL A 55 11.22 9.44 6.45
C VAL A 55 11.14 10.25 7.74
N LEU A 56 9.94 10.51 8.26
CA LEU A 56 9.76 11.22 9.53
C LEU A 56 10.38 10.45 10.71
N SER A 57 10.06 9.16 10.83
CA SER A 57 10.59 8.31 11.91
C SER A 57 12.11 8.11 11.81
N HIS A 58 12.68 8.11 10.60
CA HIS A 58 14.12 8.05 10.42
C HIS A 58 14.83 9.31 10.92
N ARG A 59 14.24 10.49 10.69
CA ARG A 59 14.77 11.77 11.20
C ARG A 59 14.77 11.83 12.73
N ASP A 60 13.78 11.21 13.37
CA ASP A 60 13.64 11.12 14.82
C ASP A 60 14.53 10.00 15.43
N GLY A 61 15.25 9.22 14.62
CA GLY A 61 16.12 8.13 15.09
C GLY A 61 15.36 6.88 15.55
N GLU A 62 14.10 6.71 15.15
CA GLU A 62 13.26 5.60 15.60
C GLU A 62 13.58 4.31 14.85
N ALA A 63 13.67 3.19 15.59
CA ALA A 63 13.83 1.87 15.01
C ALA A 63 12.67 1.44 14.10
N LEU A 64 11.50 2.07 14.24
CA LEU A 64 10.31 1.77 13.43
C LEU A 64 10.42 2.24 11.97
N ALA A 65 11.37 3.14 11.66
CA ALA A 65 11.59 3.65 10.32
C ALA A 65 11.88 2.53 9.30
N ILE A 66 12.69 1.54 9.68
CA ILE A 66 13.04 0.43 8.79
C ILE A 66 11.80 -0.38 8.39
N TRP A 67 10.85 -0.55 9.31
CA TRP A 67 9.61 -1.29 9.06
C TRP A 67 8.72 -0.56 8.06
N TYR A 68 8.60 0.76 8.17
CA TYR A 68 7.85 1.55 7.18
C TYR A 68 8.47 1.48 5.78
N PHE A 69 9.81 1.51 5.69
CA PHE A 69 10.49 1.36 4.40
C PHE A 69 10.33 -0.04 3.81
N THR A 70 10.52 -1.09 4.62
CA THR A 70 10.28 -2.48 4.17
C THR A 70 8.84 -2.67 3.71
N TYR A 71 7.88 -2.14 4.46
CA TYR A 71 6.47 -2.15 4.07
C TYR A 71 6.25 -1.42 2.75
N SER A 72 6.86 -0.25 2.54
CA SER A 72 6.77 0.51 1.27
C SER A 72 7.23 -0.33 0.07
N VAL A 73 8.33 -1.07 0.22
CA VAL A 73 8.86 -1.96 -0.83
C VAL A 73 7.88 -3.09 -1.14
N VAL A 74 7.32 -3.74 -0.11
CA VAL A 74 6.33 -4.81 -0.28
C VAL A 74 5.09 -4.28 -1.02
N VAL A 75 4.55 -3.13 -0.59
CA VAL A 75 3.41 -2.49 -1.27
C VAL A 75 3.76 -2.14 -2.72
N GLY A 76 4.97 -1.66 -2.99
CA GLY A 76 5.44 -1.35 -4.34
C GLY A 76 5.43 -2.58 -5.26
N ILE A 77 5.92 -3.72 -4.77
CA ILE A 77 5.89 -4.99 -5.52
C ILE A 77 4.45 -5.40 -5.83
N VAL A 78 3.56 -5.32 -4.84
CA VAL A 78 2.14 -5.66 -5.01
C VAL A 78 1.45 -4.72 -6.00
N LEU A 79 1.76 -3.41 -5.94
CA LEU A 79 1.21 -2.41 -6.84
C LEU A 79 1.66 -2.65 -8.29
N VAL A 80 2.94 -2.97 -8.52
CA VAL A 80 3.42 -3.32 -9.87
C VAL A 80 2.69 -4.56 -10.40
N ARG A 81 2.51 -5.58 -9.57
CA ARG A 81 1.75 -6.78 -9.94
C ARG A 81 0.27 -6.47 -10.22
N TYR A 82 -0.32 -5.50 -9.52
CA TYR A 82 -1.68 -5.05 -9.77
C TYR A 82 -1.78 -4.30 -11.10
N LEU A 83 -0.94 -3.28 -11.31
CA LEU A 83 -0.89 -2.50 -12.54
C LEU A 83 -0.63 -3.36 -13.77
N THR A 84 0.27 -4.34 -13.66
CA THR A 84 0.56 -5.25 -14.76
C THR A 84 -0.67 -6.06 -15.18
N ARG A 85 -1.47 -6.51 -14.21
CA ARG A 85 -2.74 -7.21 -14.50
C ARG A 85 -3.82 -6.28 -15.04
N CYS A 86 -3.87 -5.04 -14.57
CA CYS A 86 -4.77 -4.05 -15.14
C CYS A 86 -4.46 -3.81 -16.62
N GLY A 87 -3.20 -3.61 -17.00
CA GLY A 87 -2.87 -3.40 -18.41
C GLY A 87 -3.18 -4.60 -19.29
N THR A 88 -2.97 -5.83 -18.81
CA THR A 88 -3.43 -7.03 -19.54
C THR A 88 -4.96 -7.12 -19.65
N ALA A 89 -5.69 -6.70 -18.61
CA ALA A 89 -7.15 -6.72 -18.61
C ALA A 89 -7.76 -5.61 -19.50
N PHE A 90 -7.09 -4.46 -19.62
CA PHE A 90 -7.51 -3.33 -20.44
C PHE A 90 -6.86 -3.30 -21.83
N GLY A 91 -5.98 -4.25 -22.17
CA GLY A 91 -5.30 -4.34 -23.46
C GLY A 91 -4.33 -3.17 -23.73
N TRP A 92 -3.72 -2.60 -22.68
CA TRP A 92 -2.80 -1.47 -22.81
C TRP A 92 -1.40 -1.86 -23.30
N TRP A 93 -1.09 -3.17 -23.30
CA TRP A 93 0.05 -3.79 -23.95
C TRP A 93 -0.20 -5.29 -24.15
#